data_AF-A0AAV2A121-F1
#
_entry.id   AF-A0AAV2A121-F1
#
_cell.length_a   1.000
_cell.length_b   1.000
_cell.length_c   1.000
_cell.angle_alpha   90.00
_cell.angle_beta   90.00
_cell.angle_gamma   90.00
#
_symmetry.space_group_name_H-M   'P 1'
#
loop_
_entity.id
_entity.type
_entity.pdbx_description
1 polymer ?
#
loop_
_entity_poly.entity_id
_entity_poly.type
_entity_poly.pdbx_seq_one_letter_code
_entity_poly.pdbx_strand_id
1 'polypeptide(L)'
;MLHEDRCVCIMVDEMQISESLSFDISTKCVIGPPTIPSTNGTFEEVAKHALVFFIEVSTKWKQVVGYHFTGQSICPVTVKKVIFRLIDEEMGTPILQLLF
;
A
#
# COMPACT_ATOMS: atom_id res chain seq x y z
N MET A 1 5.23 34.53 -5.78
CA MET A 1 4.27 33.41 -5.63
C MET A 1 4.60 32.77 -4.30
N LEU A 2 3.69 32.88 -3.34
CA LEU A 2 3.92 32.38 -1.98
C LEU A 2 3.99 30.85 -2.04
N HIS A 3 4.99 30.32 -1.34
CA HIS A 3 5.20 28.89 -1.12
C HIS A 3 4.08 28.41 -0.21
N GLU A 4 2.86 28.24 -0.74
CA GLU A 4 1.84 27.49 -0.02
C GLU A 4 2.38 26.07 0.12
N ASP A 5 2.71 25.68 1.35
CA ASP A 5 3.10 24.33 1.69
C ASP A 5 2.03 23.39 1.14
N ARG A 6 2.38 22.66 0.07
CA ARG A 6 1.49 21.65 -0.48
C ARG A 6 1.43 20.53 0.54
N CYS A 7 0.42 20.56 1.41
CA CYS A 7 0.14 19.45 2.31
C CYS A 7 -0.25 18.24 1.45
N VAL A 8 0.54 17.19 1.55
CA VAL A 8 0.26 15.90 0.91
C VAL A 8 -0.07 14.90 2.00
N CYS A 9 -1.22 14.25 1.86
CA CYS A 9 -1.66 13.20 2.75
C CYS A 9 -1.46 11.86 2.06
N ILE A 10 -0.93 10.88 2.79
CA ILE A 10 -1.01 9.48 2.38
C ILE A 10 -2.23 8.86 3.07
N MET A 11 -3.08 8.22 2.28
CA MET A 11 -4.23 7.48 2.75
C MET A 11 -4.06 6.02 2.39
N VAL A 12 -4.63 5.17 3.24
CA VAL A 12 -4.63 3.73 3.09
C VAL A 12 -6.07 3.26 3.17
N ASP A 13 -6.46 2.39 2.25
CA ASP A 13 -7.76 1.74 2.27
C ASP A 13 -7.59 0.24 2.05
N GLU A 14 -8.54 -0.54 2.55
CA GLU A 14 -8.52 -1.99 2.52
C GLU A 14 -9.80 -2.55 1.89
N MET A 15 -9.64 -3.34 0.85
CA MET A 15 -10.76 -3.96 0.13
C MET A 15 -10.68 -5.49 0.27
N GLN A 16 -11.77 -6.12 0.71
CA GLN A 16 -11.87 -7.58 0.68
C GLN A 16 -11.96 -8.10 -0.75
N ILE A 17 -11.25 -9.20 -1.04
CA ILE A 17 -11.22 -9.86 -2.34
C ILE A 17 -11.57 -11.34 -2.20
N SER A 18 -11.97 -11.97 -3.29
CA SER A 18 -12.17 -13.43 -3.32
C SER A 18 -10.82 -14.14 -3.37
N GLU A 19 -10.63 -15.10 -2.47
CA GLU A 19 -9.43 -15.95 -2.41
C GLU A 19 -9.28 -16.75 -3.71
N SER A 20 -8.12 -16.62 -4.36
CA SER A 20 -7.81 -17.37 -5.58
C SER A 20 -6.30 -17.47 -5.79
N LEU A 21 -5.86 -18.57 -6.39
CA LEU A 21 -4.50 -18.75 -6.89
C LEU A 21 -4.56 -18.87 -8.40
N SER A 22 -3.76 -18.07 -9.10
CA SER A 22 -3.64 -18.11 -10.56
C SER A 22 -2.17 -18.15 -10.95
N PHE A 23 -1.82 -19.00 -11.90
CA PHE A 23 -0.47 -19.00 -12.46
C PHE A 23 -0.42 -18.02 -13.64
N ASP A 24 0.35 -16.95 -13.49
CA ASP A 24 0.57 -15.99 -14.56
C ASP A 24 1.74 -16.44 -15.43
N ILE A 25 1.42 -16.78 -16.67
CA ILE A 25 2.38 -17.28 -17.67
C ILE A 25 3.40 -16.20 -18.03
N SER A 26 3.01 -14.92 -17.98
CA SER A 26 3.89 -13.81 -18.38
C SER A 26 5.02 -13.58 -17.38
N THR A 27 4.70 -13.62 -16.08
CA THR A 27 5.68 -13.49 -14.99
C THR A 27 6.27 -14.82 -14.53
N LYS A 28 5.70 -15.95 -14.98
CA LYS A 28 6.03 -17.32 -14.51
C LYS A 28 5.90 -17.46 -12.99
N CYS A 29 4.98 -16.70 -12.40
CA CYS A 29 4.76 -16.63 -10.97
C CYS A 29 3.32 -17.02 -10.62
N VAL A 30 3.15 -17.55 -9.41
CA VAL A 30 1.82 -17.73 -8.83
C VAL A 30 1.37 -16.40 -8.24
N ILE A 31 0.24 -15.89 -8.72
CA ILE A 31 -0.48 -14.75 -8.16
C ILE A 31 -1.51 -15.28 -7.16
N GLY A 32 -1.69 -14.56 -6.07
CA GLY A 32 -2.66 -14.89 -5.04
C GLY A 32 -2.09 -14.95 -3.62
N PRO A 33 -0.82 -15.32 -3.39
CA PRO A 33 -0.22 -15.15 -2.07
C PRO A 33 -0.10 -13.67 -1.67
N PRO A 34 -0.10 -13.34 -0.37
CA PRO A 34 0.17 -12.00 0.13
C PRO A 34 1.51 -11.45 -0.36
N THR A 35 1.57 -10.13 -0.50
CA THR A 35 2.80 -9.37 -0.79
C THR A 35 3.36 -8.67 0.44
N ILE A 36 2.57 -8.59 1.51
CA ILE A 36 3.01 -8.19 2.85
C ILE A 36 2.86 -9.42 3.76
N PRO A 37 3.88 -9.76 4.56
CA PRO A 37 3.82 -10.94 5.41
C PRO A 37 2.79 -10.77 6.52
N SER A 38 2.32 -11.89 7.04
CA SER A 38 1.53 -11.97 8.26
C SER A 38 2.30 -11.41 9.47
N THR A 39 1.62 -11.27 10.60
CA THR A 39 2.29 -10.91 11.88
C THR A 39 3.40 -11.87 12.28
N ASN A 40 3.34 -13.13 11.82
CA ASN A 40 4.36 -14.17 12.05
C ASN A 40 5.49 -14.16 11.01
N GLY A 41 5.45 -13.25 10.02
CA GLY A 41 6.47 -13.16 8.98
C GLY A 41 6.27 -14.09 7.78
N THR A 42 5.11 -14.76 7.68
CA THR A 42 4.83 -15.77 6.63
C THR A 42 4.03 -15.18 5.46
N PHE A 43 4.12 -15.83 4.30
CA PHE A 43 3.33 -15.51 3.08
C PHE A 43 2.48 -16.71 2.60
N GLU A 44 2.27 -17.71 3.46
CA GLU A 44 1.71 -19.02 3.08
C GLU A 44 0.19 -19.01 2.87
N GLU A 45 -0.50 -17.94 3.26
CA GLU A 45 -1.94 -17.79 3.05
C GLU A 45 -2.27 -17.45 1.59
N VAL A 46 -3.54 -17.62 1.19
CA VAL A 46 -4.08 -16.94 0.01
C VAL A 46 -4.54 -15.55 0.45
N ALA A 47 -4.26 -14.53 -0.36
CA ALA A 47 -4.66 -13.16 -0.06
C ALA A 47 -6.18 -13.04 -0.01
N LYS A 48 -6.64 -12.34 1.02
CA LYS A 48 -8.05 -12.08 1.33
C LYS A 48 -8.42 -10.61 1.16
N HIS A 49 -7.41 -9.75 1.18
CA HIS A 49 -7.57 -8.31 1.12
C HIS A 49 -6.56 -7.69 0.16
N ALA A 50 -6.95 -6.56 -0.43
CA ALA A 50 -6.09 -5.67 -1.18
C ALA A 50 -5.97 -4.36 -0.41
N LEU A 51 -4.75 -4.05 0.02
CA LEU A 51 -4.39 -2.80 0.66
C LEU A 51 -3.94 -1.80 -0.42
N VAL A 52 -4.62 -0.65 -0.50
CA VAL A 52 -4.37 0.37 -1.52
C VAL A 52 -3.84 1.62 -0.84
N PHE A 53 -2.77 2.19 -1.39
CA PHE A 53 -2.16 3.43 -0.95
C PHE A 53 -2.42 4.51 -2.00
N PHE A 54 -2.93 5.65 -1.56
CA PHE A 54 -3.13 6.80 -2.44
C PHE A 54 -2.71 8.08 -1.75
N ILE A 55 -2.18 9.00 -2.54
CA ILE A 55 -1.81 10.33 -2.09
C ILE A 55 -2.93 11.30 -2.46
N GLU A 56 -3.21 12.23 -1.56
CA GLU A 56 -4.08 13.38 -1.83
C GLU A 56 -3.29 14.65 -1.63
N VAL A 57 -3.32 15.51 -2.65
CA VAL A 57 -2.80 16.86 -2.60
C VAL A 57 -3.96 17.82 -2.30
N SER A 58 -3.68 18.93 -1.61
CA SER A 58 -4.66 19.93 -1.18
C SER A 58 -5.63 20.42 -2.27
N THR A 59 -5.30 20.22 -3.55
CA THR A 59 -6.13 20.51 -4.72
C THR A 59 -7.18 19.43 -5.05
N LYS A 60 -7.49 18.51 -4.12
CA LYS A 60 -8.40 17.36 -4.30
C LYS A 60 -7.98 16.39 -5.42
N TRP A 61 -6.68 16.37 -5.73
CA TRP A 61 -6.12 15.40 -6.67
C TRP A 61 -5.73 14.15 -5.89
N LYS A 62 -6.30 13.00 -6.26
CA LYS A 62 -5.98 11.69 -5.68
C LYS A 62 -5.25 10.83 -6.69
N GLN A 63 -4.16 10.20 -6.27
CA GLN A 63 -3.40 9.27 -7.11
C GLN A 63 -3.09 8.00 -6.32
N VAL A 64 -3.39 6.84 -6.90
CA VAL A 64 -2.95 5.54 -6.36
C VAL A 64 -1.46 5.41 -6.60
N VAL A 65 -0.71 5.15 -5.53
CA VAL A 65 0.76 5.05 -5.55
C VAL A 65 1.26 3.65 -5.22
N GLY A 66 0.40 2.77 -4.71
CA GLY A 66 0.78 1.39 -4.45
C GLY A 66 -0.40 0.51 -4.08
N TYR A 67 -0.23 -0.79 -4.29
CA TYR A 67 -1.15 -1.81 -3.84
C TYR A 67 -0.38 -3.02 -3.31
N HIS A 68 -0.95 -3.66 -2.31
CA HIS A 68 -0.39 -4.85 -1.70
C HIS A 68 -1.49 -5.85 -1.36
N PHE A 69 -1.30 -7.11 -1.73
CA PHE A 69 -2.15 -8.19 -1.26
C PHE A 69 -1.80 -8.58 0.18
N THR A 70 -2.81 -8.83 1.00
CA THR A 70 -2.67 -9.18 2.41
C THR A 70 -3.57 -10.36 2.78
N GLY A 71 -3.09 -11.16 3.75
CA GLY A 71 -3.86 -12.25 4.36
C GLY A 71 -4.78 -11.72 5.45
N GLN A 72 -5.16 -12.59 6.40
CA GLN A 72 -6.02 -12.21 7.53
C GLN A 72 -5.31 -11.28 8.53
N SER A 73 -3.98 -11.35 8.60
CA SER A 73 -3.14 -10.53 9.46
C SER A 73 -2.01 -9.91 8.66
N ILE A 74 -1.50 -8.77 9.14
CA ILE A 74 -0.50 -7.97 8.42
C ILE A 74 0.64 -7.59 9.37
N CYS A 75 1.89 -7.73 8.92
CA CYS A 75 3.06 -7.29 9.67
C CYS A 75 3.13 -5.74 9.72
N PRO A 76 2.92 -5.11 10.89
CA PRO A 76 2.88 -3.65 10.99
C PRO A 76 4.23 -2.99 10.66
N VAL A 77 5.34 -3.69 10.94
CA VAL A 77 6.70 -3.21 10.63
C VAL A 77 6.89 -3.09 9.11
N THR A 78 6.37 -4.04 8.34
CA THR A 78 6.48 -4.01 6.88
C THR A 78 5.56 -2.95 6.28
N VAL A 79 4.32 -2.81 6.76
CA VAL A 79 3.41 -1.74 6.33
C VAL A 79 4.02 -0.37 6.57
N LYS A 80 4.62 -0.16 7.76
CA LYS A 80 5.35 1.07 8.07
C LYS A 80 6.46 1.33 7.04
N LYS A 81 7.29 0.34 6.73
CA LYS A 81 8.36 0.48 5.72
C LYS A 81 7.81 0.84 4.33
N VAL A 82 6.70 0.23 3.92
CA VAL A 82 6.02 0.55 2.65
C VAL A 82 5.58 2.02 2.64
N ILE A 83 4.90 2.47 3.69
CA ILE A 83 4.44 3.87 3.82
C ILE A 83 5.62 4.85 3.72
N PHE A 84 6.69 4.64 4.49
CA PHE A 84 7.86 5.53 4.45
C PHE A 84 8.56 5.52 3.08
N ARG A 85 8.65 4.36 2.44
CA ARG A 85 9.19 4.26 1.08
C ARG A 85 8.36 5.05 0.07
N LEU A 86 7.04 4.93 0.11
CA LEU A 86 6.14 5.67 -0.79
C LEU A 86 6.26 7.18 -0.56
N ILE A 87 6.43 7.61 0.68
CA ILE A 87 6.67 9.02 1.02
C ILE A 87 7.99 9.51 0.41
N ASP A 88 9.07 8.73 0.54
CA ASP A 88 10.38 9.10 0.02
C ASP A 88 10.38 9.17 -1.52
N GLU A 89 9.70 8.21 -2.18
CA GLU A 89 9.61 8.11 -3.64
C GLU A 89 8.71 9.21 -4.25
N GLU A 90 7.55 9.49 -3.65
CA GLU A 90 6.53 10.35 -4.26
C GLU A 90 6.58 11.81 -3.78
N MET A 91 7.04 12.07 -2.56
CA MET A 91 6.83 13.37 -1.92
C MET A 91 8.09 14.18 -1.65
N GLY A 92 9.25 13.55 -1.44
CA GLY A 92 10.51 14.22 -1.10
C GLY A 92 10.41 15.12 0.16
N THR A 93 10.70 14.59 1.35
CA THR A 93 10.63 15.30 2.66
C THR A 93 9.65 16.50 2.78
N PRO A 94 8.31 16.33 2.67
CA PRO A 94 7.35 17.34 3.11
C PRO A 94 6.78 17.02 4.49
N ILE A 95 6.05 17.99 5.05
CA ILE A 95 5.34 17.90 6.32
C ILE A 95 4.20 16.87 6.17
N LEU A 96 4.30 15.75 6.91
CA LEU A 96 3.42 14.59 6.76
C LEU A 96 2.21 14.64 7.69
N GLN A 97 1.03 14.33 7.15
CA GLN A 97 -0.15 13.96 7.92
C GLN A 97 -0.63 12.56 7.49
N LEU A 98 -0.60 11.62 8.43
CA LEU A 98 -1.20 10.28 8.27
C LEU A 98 -2.67 10.37 8.68
N LEU A 99 -3.57 9.99 7.79
CA LEU A 99 -4.99 9.82 8.08
C LEU A 99 -5.30 8.31 8.03
N PHE A 100 -5.86 7.80 9.14
CA PHE A 100 -6.30 6.42 9.32
C PHE A 100 -7.82 6.34 9.20
#